data_AF-A0A931G674-F1
#
_entry.id   AF-A0A931G674-F1
#
_cell.length_a   1.000
_cell.length_b   1.000
_cell.length_c   1.000
_cell.angle_alpha   90.00
_cell.angle_beta   90.00
_cell.angle_gamma   90.00
#
_symmetry.space_group_name_H-M   'P 1'
#
loop_
_entity.id
_entity.type
_entity.pdbx_description
1 polymer ?
#
loop_
_entity_poly.entity_id
_entity_poly.type
_entity_poly.pdbx_seq_one_letter_code
_entity_poly.pdbx_strand_id
1 'polypeptide(L)'
;MFENLNWWEIGALLMLALLIFGERLPKVIGDGLRMVRNLRNMAQNATSDLSRELGTDIRLEDLHPKAFIRKHVLSEDDEAAIRKPLQSLFDDVKQDLNGVKSELSDVAAAADFKNGSKTAAAPVESPRPAQRYDLDAT
;
A
#
# COMPACT_ATOMS: atom_id res chain seq x y z
N MET A 1 1.03 6.20 9.08
CA MET A 1 1.06 4.72 9.01
C MET A 1 2.37 4.14 9.54
N PHE A 2 3.53 4.71 9.17
CA PHE A 2 4.83 4.29 9.72
C PHE A 2 5.05 4.61 11.20
N GLU A 3 4.26 5.50 11.80
CA GLU A 3 4.35 5.87 13.22
C GLU A 3 3.89 4.76 14.19
N ASN A 4 3.17 3.74 13.69
CA ASN A 4 2.74 2.58 14.49
C ASN A 4 3.78 1.43 14.46
N LEU A 5 4.95 1.64 13.85
CA LEU A 5 5.93 0.58 13.64
C LEU A 5 6.82 0.40 14.88
N ASN A 6 6.70 -0.76 15.53
CA ASN A 6 7.49 -1.11 16.69
C ASN A 6 8.88 -1.63 16.30
N TRP A 7 9.83 -1.59 17.23
CA TRP A 7 11.20 -2.09 17.00
C TRP A 7 11.26 -3.55 16.53
N TRP A 8 10.34 -4.40 17.01
CA TRP A 8 10.29 -5.81 16.60
C TRP A 8 9.81 -5.97 15.15
N GLU A 9 8.91 -5.10 14.68
CA GLU A 9 8.43 -5.10 13.29
C GLU A 9 9.52 -4.61 12.34
N ILE A 10 10.30 -3.61 12.75
CA ILE A 10 11.50 -3.17 12.02
C ILE A 10 12.47 -4.36 11.86
N GLY A 11 12.69 -5.13 12.92
CA GLY A 11 13.49 -6.35 12.89
C GLY A 11 12.93 -7.39 11.90
N ALA A 12 11.62 -7.63 11.92
CA ALA A 12 10.96 -8.55 10.99
C ALA A 12 11.09 -8.09 9.52
N LEU A 13 10.95 -6.80 9.25
CA LEU A 13 11.15 -6.23 7.91
C LEU A 13 12.59 -6.34 7.44
N LEU A 14 13.56 -6.13 8.33
CA LEU A 14 14.98 -6.33 8.02
C LEU A 14 15.26 -7.79 7.66
N MET A 15 14.72 -8.73 8.43
CA MET A 15 14.85 -10.16 8.15
C MET A 15 14.20 -10.52 6.80
N LEU A 16 13.02 -9.98 6.50
CA LEU A 16 12.36 -10.17 5.21
C LEU A 16 13.17 -9.56 4.05
N ALA A 17 13.72 -8.37 4.23
CA ALA A 17 14.57 -7.73 3.23
C ALA A 17 15.83 -8.56 2.96
N LEU A 18 16.46 -9.12 4.00
CA LEU A 18 17.58 -10.05 3.83
C LEU A 18 17.15 -11.36 3.14
N LEU A 19 15.95 -11.88 3.38
CA LEU A 19 15.45 -13.07 2.69
C LEU A 19 15.23 -12.81 1.19
N ILE A 20 14.66 -11.66 0.84
CA ILE A 20 14.33 -11.31 -0.56
C ILE A 20 15.58 -10.92 -1.33
N PHE A 21 16.39 -10.02 -0.77
CA PHE A 21 17.53 -9.40 -1.46
C PHE A 21 18.86 -10.10 -1.17
N GLY A 22 18.98 -10.79 -0.03
CA GLY A 22 20.21 -11.47 0.39
C GLY A 22 21.41 -10.52 0.41
N GLU A 23 22.52 -11.00 -0.15
CA GLU A 23 23.77 -10.24 -0.25
C GLU A 23 23.69 -9.04 -1.19
N ARG A 24 22.61 -8.89 -1.97
CA ARG A 24 22.43 -7.77 -2.89
C ARG A 24 21.83 -6.54 -2.21
N LEU A 25 21.36 -6.66 -0.98
CA LEU A 25 20.73 -5.57 -0.24
C LEU A 25 21.62 -4.30 -0.17
N PRO A 26 22.93 -4.36 0.14
CA PRO A 26 23.80 -3.18 0.11
C PRO A 26 23.91 -2.55 -1.29
N LYS A 27 23.90 -3.37 -2.33
CA LYS A 27 23.95 -2.92 -3.73
C LYS A 27 22.66 -2.19 -4.12
N VAL A 28 21.51 -2.76 -3.79
CA VAL A 28 20.18 -2.16 -4.04
C VAL A 28 20.03 -0.82 -3.31
N ILE A 29 20.47 -0.74 -2.04
CA ILE A 29 20.49 0.52 -1.30
C ILE A 29 21.37 1.55 -2.02
N GLY A 30 22.58 1.16 -2.44
CA GLY A 30 23.49 2.04 -3.17
C GLY A 30 22.91 2.56 -4.49
N ASP A 31 22.26 1.69 -5.25
CA ASP A 31 21.62 2.06 -6.52
C ASP A 31 20.40 2.97 -6.30
N GLY A 32 19.58 2.68 -5.28
CA GLY A 32 18.47 3.55 -4.87
C GLY A 32 18.94 4.94 -4.43
N LEU A 33 20.01 5.01 -3.63
CA LEU A 33 20.59 6.28 -3.18
C LEU A 33 21.13 7.11 -4.35
N ARG A 34 21.80 6.47 -5.30
CA ARG A 34 22.28 7.12 -6.53
C ARG A 34 21.12 7.65 -7.35
N MET A 35 20.05 6.88 -7.50
CA MET A 35 18.84 7.31 -8.21
C MET A 35 18.18 8.52 -7.53
N VAL A 36 18.02 8.50 -6.21
CA VAL A 36 17.48 9.64 -5.45
C VAL A 36 18.37 10.88 -5.61
N ARG A 37 19.70 10.71 -5.54
CA ARG A 37 20.64 11.83 -5.71
C ARG A 37 20.58 12.41 -7.12
N ASN A 38 20.51 11.56 -8.14
CA ASN A 38 20.38 11.99 -9.53
C ASN A 38 19.04 12.70 -9.77
N LEU A 39 17.95 12.20 -9.19
CA LEU A 39 16.63 12.81 -9.26
C LEU A 39 16.61 14.18 -8.58
N ARG A 40 17.26 14.32 -7.43
CA ARG A 40 17.43 15.62 -6.75
C ARG A 40 18.19 16.61 -7.62
N ASN A 41 19.31 16.19 -8.22
CA ASN A 41 20.10 17.05 -9.09
C ASN A 41 19.31 17.43 -10.36
N MET A 42 18.57 16.49 -10.95
CA MET A 42 17.73 16.73 -12.12
C MET A 42 16.59 17.70 -11.81
N ALA A 43 15.93 17.56 -10.65
CA ALA A 43 14.91 18.50 -10.19
C ALA A 43 15.50 19.89 -9.98
N GLN A 44 16.67 20.01 -9.35
CA GLN A 44 17.35 21.29 -9.13
C GLN A 44 17.76 21.96 -10.45
N ASN A 45 18.32 21.21 -11.39
CA ASN A 45 18.73 21.74 -12.70
C ASN A 45 17.51 22.14 -13.55
N ALA A 46 16.48 21.29 -13.62
CA ALA A 46 15.25 21.62 -14.34
C ALA A 46 14.55 22.85 -13.76
N THR A 47 14.53 23.03 -12.43
CA THR A 47 14.00 24.26 -11.83
C THR A 47 14.87 25.47 -12.13
N SER A 48 16.21 25.33 -12.10
CA SER A 48 17.13 26.41 -12.47
C SER A 48 16.91 26.86 -13.92
N ASP A 49 16.76 25.92 -14.84
CA ASP A 49 16.57 26.18 -16.26
C ASP A 49 15.19 26.81 -16.52
N LEU A 50 14.12 26.28 -15.91
CA LEU A 50 12.78 26.88 -15.98
C LEU A 50 12.73 28.29 -15.36
N SER A 51 13.42 28.52 -14.24
CA SER A 51 13.48 29.83 -13.59
C SER A 51 14.24 30.85 -14.46
N ARG A 52 15.29 30.41 -15.16
CA ARG A 52 16.11 31.24 -16.04
C ARG A 52 15.38 31.61 -17.34
N GLU A 53 14.52 30.73 -17.85
CA GLU A 53 13.73 30.97 -19.07
C GLU A 53 12.40 31.70 -18.79
N LEU A 54 11.78 31.50 -17.62
CA LEU A 54 10.50 32.14 -17.25
C LEU A 54 10.66 33.41 -16.41
N GLY A 55 11.87 33.78 -15.99
CA GLY A 55 12.15 35.03 -15.28
C GLY A 55 11.48 35.16 -13.90
N THR A 56 10.99 34.06 -13.33
CA THR A 56 10.36 34.04 -12.00
C THR A 56 11.06 33.00 -11.11
N ASP A 57 11.37 33.41 -9.87
CA ASP A 57 12.20 32.66 -8.90
C ASP A 57 11.34 31.60 -8.19
N ILE A 58 11.21 30.41 -8.80
CA ILE A 58 10.56 29.26 -8.14
C ILE A 58 11.58 28.65 -7.17
N ARG A 59 11.56 29.09 -5.91
CA ARG A 59 12.39 28.54 -4.84
C ARG A 59 11.83 27.19 -4.36
N LEU A 60 12.70 26.18 -4.36
CA LEU A 60 12.39 24.78 -4.06
C LEU A 60 12.00 24.51 -2.60
N GLU A 61 12.05 25.51 -1.71
CA GLU A 61 11.64 25.37 -0.31
C GLU A 61 10.11 25.40 -0.07
N ASP A 62 9.27 25.80 -1.05
CA ASP A 62 7.80 25.86 -0.90
C ASP A 62 7.05 24.87 -1.83
N LEU A 63 7.56 23.64 -1.96
CA LEU A 63 6.82 22.50 -2.50
C LEU A 63 6.35 21.56 -1.39
N HIS A 64 5.51 22.07 -0.48
CA HIS A 64 4.43 21.21 -0.02
C HIS A 64 3.52 20.93 -1.23
N PRO A 65 3.18 19.67 -1.56
CA PRO A 65 2.35 19.36 -2.74
C PRO A 65 1.00 20.09 -2.71
N LYS A 66 0.54 20.50 -1.52
CA LYS A 66 -0.65 21.34 -1.31
C LYS A 66 -0.47 22.82 -1.67
N ALA A 67 0.73 23.39 -1.55
CA ALA A 67 1.00 24.80 -1.84
C ALA A 67 1.27 25.04 -3.33
N PHE A 68 1.94 24.10 -4.01
CA PHE A 68 2.26 24.18 -5.45
C PHE A 68 1.02 24.02 -6.34
N ILE A 69 0.12 23.08 -6.00
CA ILE A 69 -1.20 22.95 -6.66
C ILE A 69 -2.03 24.21 -6.43
N ARG A 70 -1.99 24.78 -5.22
CA ARG A 70 -2.71 26.00 -4.87
C ARG A 70 -2.19 27.26 -5.58
N LYS A 71 -0.93 27.30 -6.02
CA LYS A 71 -0.35 28.46 -6.69
C LYS A 71 -0.23 28.33 -8.21
N HIS A 72 -0.28 27.12 -8.78
CA HIS A 72 -0.15 26.94 -10.25
C HIS A 72 -1.34 26.21 -10.90
N VAL A 73 -2.25 25.59 -10.14
CA VAL A 73 -3.53 25.05 -10.65
C VAL A 73 -4.71 25.99 -10.34
N LEU A 74 -4.46 27.02 -9.52
CA LEU A 74 -5.47 27.93 -8.97
C LEU A 74 -5.37 29.37 -9.51
N SER A 75 -4.74 29.58 -10.67
CA SER A 75 -4.89 30.86 -11.39
C SER A 75 -6.28 30.90 -12.05
N GLU A 76 -7.26 31.21 -11.20
CA GLU A 76 -8.54 31.91 -11.35
C GLU A 76 -9.56 31.57 -12.46
N ASP A 77 -9.25 30.89 -13.56
CA ASP A 77 -10.27 30.65 -14.62
C ASP A 77 -10.70 29.18 -14.83
N ASP A 78 -9.88 28.20 -14.45
CA ASP A 78 -10.17 26.76 -14.67
C ASP A 78 -10.70 26.00 -13.42
N GLU A 79 -10.96 26.73 -12.33
CA GLU A 79 -11.32 26.16 -11.03
C GLU A 79 -12.67 25.41 -11.04
N ALA A 80 -13.65 25.87 -11.82
CA ALA A 80 -14.98 25.26 -11.85
C ALA A 80 -15.06 24.04 -12.79
N ALA A 81 -14.25 24.03 -13.86
CA ALA A 81 -14.28 23.00 -14.89
C ALA A 81 -13.57 21.70 -14.45
N ILE A 82 -12.51 21.81 -13.64
CA ILE A 82 -11.70 20.66 -13.22
C ILE A 82 -12.12 20.14 -11.82
N ARG A 83 -12.68 20.98 -10.94
CA ARG A 83 -13.13 20.53 -9.61
C ARG A 83 -14.33 19.60 -9.65
N LYS A 84 -15.32 19.88 -10.50
CA LYS A 84 -16.51 19.02 -10.64
C LYS A 84 -16.18 17.58 -11.04
N PRO A 85 -15.38 17.33 -12.10
CA PRO A 85 -15.02 15.96 -12.48
C PRO A 85 -14.11 15.29 -11.44
N LEU A 86 -13.19 16.01 -10.80
CA LEU A 86 -12.35 15.39 -9.76
C LEU A 86 -13.14 15.03 -8.49
N GLN A 87 -14.12 15.85 -8.11
CA GLN A 87 -15.01 15.53 -7.00
C GLN A 87 -15.91 14.35 -7.33
N SER A 88 -16.49 14.29 -8.54
CA SER A 88 -17.31 13.14 -8.94
C SER A 88 -16.50 11.86 -9.00
N LEU A 89 -15.28 11.89 -9.54
CA LEU A 89 -14.39 10.72 -9.57
C LEU A 89 -14.00 10.26 -8.17
N PHE A 90 -13.75 11.20 -7.25
CA PHE A 90 -13.43 10.87 -5.86
C PHE A 90 -14.62 10.29 -5.11
N ASP A 91 -15.81 10.85 -5.32
CA ASP A 91 -17.05 10.38 -4.72
C ASP A 91 -17.45 8.99 -5.27
N ASP A 92 -17.29 8.74 -6.57
CA ASP A 92 -17.51 7.42 -7.20
C ASP A 92 -16.58 6.37 -6.59
N VAL A 93 -15.28 6.66 -6.50
CA VAL A 93 -14.30 5.74 -5.88
C VAL A 93 -14.64 5.47 -4.42
N LYS A 94 -15.08 6.49 -3.68
CA LYS A 94 -15.47 6.34 -2.28
C LYS A 94 -16.74 5.49 -2.12
N GLN A 95 -17.69 5.63 -3.04
CA GLN A 95 -18.92 4.86 -3.05
C GLN A 95 -18.65 3.38 -3.36
N ASP A 96 -17.82 3.10 -4.38
CA ASP A 96 -17.41 1.74 -4.73
C ASP A 96 -16.71 1.03 -3.56
N LEU A 97 -15.79 1.74 -2.89
CA LEU A 97 -15.08 1.20 -1.73
C LEU A 97 -16.02 0.92 -0.54
N ASN A 98 -17.01 1.77 -0.30
CA ASN A 98 -18.02 1.52 0.73
C ASN A 98 -18.92 0.33 0.39
N GLY A 99 -19.29 0.16 -0.88
CA GLY A 99 -20.05 -0.99 -1.36
C GLY A 99 -19.29 -2.30 -1.13
N VAL A 100 -18.03 -2.35 -1.57
CA VAL A 100 -17.14 -3.52 -1.39
C VAL A 100 -16.94 -3.83 0.09
N LYS A 101 -16.80 -2.81 0.94
CA LYS A 101 -16.67 -2.99 2.40
C LYS A 101 -17.93 -3.59 3.02
N SER A 102 -19.12 -3.20 2.56
CA SER A 102 -20.38 -3.76 3.04
C SER A 102 -20.51 -5.22 2.65
N GLU A 103 -20.25 -5.55 1.38
CA GLU A 103 -20.26 -6.93 0.88
C GLU A 103 -19.29 -7.83 1.64
N LEU A 104 -18.06 -7.35 1.90
CA LEU A 104 -17.09 -8.08 2.72
C LEU A 104 -17.59 -8.28 4.16
N SER A 105 -18.28 -7.30 4.74
CA SER A 105 -18.80 -7.38 6.11
C SER A 105 -19.96 -8.37 6.20
N ASP A 106 -20.85 -8.40 5.21
CA ASP A 106 -21.95 -9.35 5.14
C ASP A 106 -21.46 -10.79 4.88
N VAL A 107 -20.47 -10.96 3.99
CA VAL A 107 -19.84 -12.27 3.78
C VAL A 107 -19.10 -12.72 5.04
N ALA A 108 -18.41 -11.80 5.74
CA ALA A 108 -17.76 -12.11 7.01
C ALA A 108 -18.78 -12.50 8.08
N ALA A 109 -19.90 -11.77 8.21
CA ALA A 109 -20.97 -12.09 9.15
C ALA A 109 -21.65 -13.44 8.82
N ALA A 110 -21.86 -13.74 7.53
CA ALA A 110 -22.40 -15.02 7.09
C ALA A 110 -21.43 -16.19 7.32
N ALA A 111 -20.12 -15.96 7.15
CA ALA A 111 -19.08 -16.94 7.47
C ALA A 111 -18.99 -17.19 8.99
N ASP A 112 -19.19 -16.16 9.81
CA ASP A 112 -19.20 -16.26 11.27
C ASP A 112 -20.45 -17.03 11.77
N PHE A 113 -21.61 -16.81 11.15
CA PHE A 113 -22.83 -17.58 11.42
C PHE A 113 -22.67 -19.08 11.09
N LYS A 114 -21.88 -19.42 10.05
CA LYS A 114 -21.56 -20.81 9.69
C LYS A 114 -20.57 -21.47 10.67
N ASN A 115 -19.83 -20.68 11.45
CA ASN A 115 -18.94 -21.18 12.50
C ASN A 115 -19.67 -21.46 13.83
N GLY A 116 -20.90 -20.96 14.00
CA GLY A 116 -21.77 -21.19 15.17
C GLY A 116 -22.52 -22.53 15.21
N SER A 117 -22.41 -23.38 14.18
CA SER A 117 -23.00 -24.73 14.15
C SER A 117 -21.94 -25.84 14.29
N LYS A 118 -20.97 -25.66 15.19
CA LYS A 118 -20.13 -26.76 15.69
C LYS A 118 -20.11 -26.78 17.21
N THR A 119 -21.22 -27.23 17.80
CA THR A 119 -21.18 -27.95 19.08
C THR A 119 -22.32 -28.97 19.09
N ALA A 120 -21.99 -30.21 18.74
CA ALA A 120 -22.66 -31.38 19.26
C ALA A 120 -21.60 -32.49 19.37
N ALA A 121 -21.11 -32.64 20.60
CA ALA A 121 -20.54 -33.84 21.21
C ALA A 121 -19.36 -34.54 20.53
N ALA A 122 -18.17 -34.32 21.08
CA ALA A 122 -17.21 -35.40 21.25
C ALA A 122 -17.68 -36.34 22.38
N PRO A 123 -17.39 -37.63 22.27
CA PRO A 123 -16.63 -38.28 23.33
C PRO A 123 -15.31 -38.81 22.78
N VAL A 124 -14.27 -38.58 23.57
CA VAL A 124 -12.95 -39.17 23.47
C VAL A 124 -13.04 -40.67 23.70
N GLU A 125 -12.54 -41.50 22.77
CA GLU A 125 -12.19 -42.89 23.05
C GLU A 125 -10.99 -43.35 22.21
N SER A 126 -9.86 -43.53 22.91
CA SER A 126 -8.75 -44.50 22.73
C SER A 126 -7.97 -44.58 21.40
N PRO A 127 -6.61 -44.56 21.42
CA PRO A 127 -5.81 -44.82 20.23
C PRO A 127 -5.86 -46.33 19.90
N ARG A 128 -6.55 -46.70 18.82
CA ARG A 128 -6.54 -48.07 18.29
C ARG A 128 -5.23 -48.30 17.50
N PRO A 129 -4.51 -49.41 17.74
CA PRO A 129 -3.23 -49.69 17.08
C PRO A 129 -3.42 -49.96 15.58
N ALA A 130 -2.37 -49.69 14.82
CA ALA A 130 -2.29 -49.89 13.37
C ALA A 130 -2.74 -51.30 12.96
N GLN A 131 -3.82 -51.38 12.17
CA GLN A 131 -4.19 -52.59 11.45
C GLN A 131 -3.49 -52.61 10.10
N ARG A 132 -2.64 -53.61 9.96
CA ARG A 132 -1.91 -53.99 8.76
C ARG A 132 -2.86 -54.65 7.74
N TYR A 133 -2.57 -54.38 6.47
CA TYR A 133 -2.79 -55.20 5.26
C TYR A 133 -4.16 -55.87 5.04
N ASP A 134 -4.75 -55.63 3.86
CA ASP A 134 -4.94 -56.74 2.94
C ASP A 134 -4.83 -56.30 1.47
N LEU A 135 -4.00 -57.04 0.73
CA LEU A 135 -3.83 -56.97 -0.73
C LEU A 135 -4.69 -58.11 -1.28
N ASP A 136 -5.98 -57.88 -1.50
CA ASP A 136 -6.78 -58.74 -2.37
C ASP A 136 -8.08 -58.01 -2.76
N ALA A 137 -8.02 -57.34 -3.90
CA ALA A 137 -9.18 -57.00 -4.70
C ALA A 137 -8.74 -57.00 -6.16
N THR A 138 -8.69 -58.21 -6.73
CA THR A 138 -8.64 -58.51 -8.16
C THR A 138 -9.94 -58.14 -8.86
#